data_AF-A0AAE0Z2S7-F1
#
_entry.id   AF-A0AAE0Z2S7-F1
#
_cell.length_a   1.000
_cell.length_b   1.000
_cell.length_c   1.000
_cell.angle_alpha   90.00
_cell.angle_beta   90.00
_cell.angle_gamma   90.00
#
_symmetry.space_group_name_H-M   'P 1'
#
loop_
_entity.id
_entity.type
_entity.pdbx_description
1 polymer ?
#
loop_
_entity_poly.entity_id
_entity_poly.type
_entity_poly.pdbx_seq_one_letter_code
_entity_poly.pdbx_strand_id
1 'polypeptide(L)'
;MSITRITSVNCDSDLLYYGHSSVNCDSDLLYYGHSSVNCNSDPLHYGHSSVNCDSDLLYYGHSSVNCDSDSLYYGHSNVNCDSDPLYYGHSSVVVNCDTDPLYYGHSSANCDSDLLYYGHSSVNCDSDLLYYGHFSVNCNSDPLYYGHSSVNCDSDPLYYGHSSVNCDSDPLYYGHFSVNCDSDPLYYGHSGVNCDSDPLYYGHSSVNCNSDPLYYGHFSVNCDSDPLYYGHSGVNCDSDPLYYGYSGVNCDSDPLYYGHSGVNCDSDPLYYGHSGVNCDSDPLYYGHSGVNCDSYPLYYGYSGVNCDSDPIYYGHSGVNCDYDPSIMATLV
;
A
#
# COMPACT_ATOMS: atom_id res chain seq x y z
N MET A 1 42.06 49.70 17.68
CA MET A 1 41.99 48.93 16.41
C MET A 1 40.51 48.75 16.13
N SER A 2 39.94 49.57 15.24
CA SER A 2 38.52 49.46 14.87
C SER A 2 38.44 48.43 13.76
N ILE A 3 37.84 47.27 14.04
CA ILE A 3 37.47 46.31 13.00
C ILE A 3 36.28 46.92 12.28
N THR A 4 36.49 47.50 11.10
CA THR A 4 35.40 47.93 10.23
C THR A 4 34.73 46.66 9.72
N ARG A 5 33.59 46.30 10.32
CA ARG A 5 32.75 45.23 9.83
C ARG A 5 32.16 45.70 8.49
N ILE A 6 32.59 45.10 7.38
CA ILE A 6 31.94 45.35 6.09
C ILE A 6 30.56 44.72 6.20
N THR A 7 29.52 45.56 6.28
CA THR A 7 28.14 45.11 6.43
C THR A 7 27.46 44.86 5.09
N SER A 8 27.93 45.49 4.00
CA SER A 8 27.35 45.38 2.67
C SER A 8 28.38 45.55 1.54
N VAL A 9 28.19 44.85 0.42
CA VAL A 9 29.00 44.88 -0.79
C VAL A 9 28.07 45.07 -1.99
N ASN A 10 28.34 46.07 -2.84
CA ASN A 10 27.62 46.26 -4.10
C ASN A 10 28.59 46.04 -5.26
N CYS A 11 28.18 45.34 -6.32
CA CYS A 11 29.02 45.14 -7.49
C CYS A 11 28.24 45.19 -8.82
N ASP A 12 28.82 45.88 -9.81
CA ASP A 12 28.27 46.02 -11.16
C ASP A 12 29.08 45.17 -12.18
N SER A 13 29.95 44.28 -11.68
CA SER A 13 30.85 43.42 -12.47
C SER A 13 31.16 42.15 -11.69
N ASP A 14 31.60 41.11 -12.39
CA ASP A 14 31.93 39.80 -11.80
C ASP A 14 32.77 39.91 -10.53
N LEU A 15 32.36 39.20 -9.49
CA LEU A 15 32.96 39.31 -8.15
C LEU A 15 33.27 37.94 -7.55
N LEU A 16 34.52 37.78 -7.09
CA LEU A 16 34.91 36.73 -6.15
C LEU A 16 34.99 37.31 -4.74
N TYR A 17 34.17 36.83 -3.82
CA TYR A 17 34.10 37.37 -2.46
C TYR A 17 34.16 36.30 -1.36
N TYR A 18 34.87 36.62 -0.28
CA TYR A 18 34.96 35.83 0.95
C TYR A 18 34.55 36.68 2.16
N GLY A 19 33.51 36.29 2.91
CA GLY A 19 33.17 37.04 4.13
C GLY A 19 31.80 36.81 4.76
N HIS A 20 31.40 37.79 5.58
CA HIS A 20 30.11 37.87 6.26
C HIS A 20 29.46 39.23 5.97
N SER A 21 28.65 39.33 4.92
CA SER A 21 28.10 40.62 4.46
C SER A 21 26.84 40.43 3.62
N SER A 22 26.03 41.49 3.51
CA SER A 22 24.98 41.57 2.50
C SER A 22 25.61 41.90 1.14
N VAL A 23 25.27 41.19 0.07
CA VAL A 23 25.82 41.39 -1.28
C VAL A 23 24.69 41.73 -2.24
N ASN A 24 24.82 42.82 -3.00
CA ASN A 24 23.90 43.17 -4.08
C ASN A 24 24.70 43.30 -5.38
N CYS A 25 24.50 42.39 -6.34
CA CYS A 25 25.33 42.31 -7.53
C CYS A 25 24.51 42.13 -8.80
N ASP A 26 24.79 42.96 -9.81
CA ASP A 26 24.11 42.89 -11.11
C ASP A 26 24.81 41.92 -12.09
N SER A 27 25.93 41.32 -11.69
CA SER A 27 26.77 40.40 -12.49
C SER A 27 27.20 39.16 -11.69
N ASP A 28 27.83 38.21 -12.39
CA ASP A 28 28.14 36.87 -11.89
C ASP A 28 28.92 36.91 -10.59
N LEU A 29 28.43 36.15 -9.61
CA LEU A 29 28.96 36.20 -8.24
C LEU A 29 29.45 34.82 -7.81
N LEU A 30 30.74 34.72 -7.52
CA LEU A 30 31.32 33.58 -6.80
C LEU A 30 31.54 33.95 -5.33
N TYR A 31 30.73 33.38 -4.43
CA TYR A 31 30.71 33.76 -3.03
C TYR A 31 31.08 32.60 -2.08
N TYR A 32 31.90 32.89 -1.07
CA TYR A 32 32.21 31.99 0.04
C TYR A 32 31.91 32.65 1.41
N GLY A 33 31.00 32.10 2.21
CA GLY A 33 30.76 32.52 3.60
C GLY A 33 29.29 32.64 4.00
N HIS A 34 28.95 33.56 4.91
CA HIS A 34 27.55 33.82 5.28
C HIS A 34 27.03 35.14 4.71
N SER A 35 25.94 35.13 3.94
CA SER A 35 25.43 36.37 3.32
C SER A 35 23.93 36.41 3.10
N SER A 36 23.41 37.63 2.97
CA SER A 36 22.17 37.89 2.24
C SER A 36 22.58 38.39 0.85
N VAL A 37 22.28 37.63 -0.20
CA VAL A 37 22.68 37.90 -1.58
C VAL A 37 21.44 38.27 -2.38
N ASN A 38 21.51 39.39 -3.10
CA ASN A 38 20.54 39.75 -4.12
C ASN A 38 21.31 39.88 -5.44
N CYS A 39 20.97 39.07 -6.44
CA CYS A 39 21.67 39.07 -7.72
C CYS A 39 20.72 39.03 -8.91
N ASN A 40 21.06 39.75 -9.97
CA ASN A 40 20.30 39.72 -11.22
C ASN A 40 20.88 38.74 -12.26
N SER A 41 21.88 37.94 -11.90
CA SER A 41 22.57 36.99 -12.78
C SER A 41 23.01 35.74 -12.01
N ASP A 42 23.67 34.80 -12.70
CA ASP A 42 23.93 33.43 -12.25
C ASP A 42 24.97 33.34 -11.10
N PRO A 43 24.56 33.10 -9.84
CA PRO A 43 25.49 33.01 -8.73
C PRO A 43 26.02 31.58 -8.55
N LEU A 44 27.27 31.48 -8.11
CA LEU A 44 27.83 30.26 -7.51
C LEU A 44 28.18 30.53 -6.05
N HIS A 45 27.47 29.87 -5.13
CA HIS A 45 27.61 30.17 -3.70
C HIS A 45 28.00 28.95 -2.87
N TYR A 46 28.94 29.17 -1.95
CA TYR A 46 29.37 28.23 -0.93
C TYR A 46 29.18 28.82 0.47
N GLY A 47 28.30 28.24 1.29
CA GLY A 47 28.21 28.59 2.71
C GLY A 47 26.79 28.61 3.28
N HIS A 48 26.40 29.71 3.91
CA HIS A 48 25.08 29.87 4.55
C HIS A 48 24.44 31.17 4.07
N SER A 49 23.32 31.14 3.38
CA SER A 49 22.79 32.39 2.81
C SER A 49 21.29 32.48 2.64
N SER A 50 20.82 33.72 2.65
CA SER A 50 19.53 34.07 2.04
C SER A 50 19.85 34.60 0.65
N VAL A 51 19.37 33.94 -0.41
CA VAL A 51 19.66 34.30 -1.80
C VAL A 51 18.35 34.71 -2.48
N ASN A 52 18.33 35.85 -3.16
CA ASN A 52 17.23 36.26 -4.02
C ASN A 52 17.82 36.53 -5.41
N CYS A 53 17.46 35.73 -6.41
CA CYS A 53 18.04 35.85 -7.74
C CYS A 53 17.03 35.71 -8.87
N ASP A 54 17.17 36.55 -9.88
CA ASP A 54 16.29 36.50 -11.05
C ASP A 54 16.76 35.46 -12.09
N SER A 55 17.88 34.77 -11.85
CA SER A 55 18.55 33.85 -12.81
C SER A 55 19.05 32.55 -12.16
N ASP A 56 19.76 31.73 -12.93
CA ASP A 56 20.09 30.36 -12.56
C ASP A 56 21.05 30.31 -11.36
N LEU A 57 20.79 29.44 -10.38
CA LEU A 57 21.62 29.35 -9.17
C LEU A 57 22.28 27.99 -9.01
N LEU A 58 23.59 27.99 -8.77
CA LEU A 58 24.31 26.82 -8.24
C LEU A 58 24.75 27.06 -6.79
N TYR A 59 24.24 26.24 -5.88
CA TYR A 59 24.41 26.45 -4.44
C TYR A 59 25.01 25.24 -3.71
N TYR A 60 25.94 25.49 -2.80
CA TYR A 60 26.52 24.51 -1.87
C TYR A 60 26.45 25.01 -0.41
N GLY A 61 25.65 24.36 0.44
CA GLY A 61 25.62 24.63 1.89
C GLY A 61 24.22 24.71 2.49
N HIS A 62 23.93 25.77 3.24
CA HIS A 62 22.64 25.99 3.92
C HIS A 62 21.94 27.29 3.46
N SER A 63 20.85 27.20 2.70
CA SER A 63 20.21 28.38 2.11
C SER A 63 18.72 28.56 2.39
N SER A 64 18.28 29.82 2.32
CA SER A 64 16.90 30.19 1.98
C SER A 64 16.96 30.91 0.65
N VAL A 65 16.37 30.35 -0.40
CA VAL A 65 16.46 30.91 -1.74
C VAL A 65 15.09 31.25 -2.31
N ASN A 66 15.02 32.40 -2.98
CA ASN A 66 13.93 32.75 -3.87
C ASN A 66 14.54 32.99 -5.25
N CYS A 67 14.21 32.16 -6.24
CA CYS A 67 14.75 32.29 -7.60
C CYS A 67 13.68 32.16 -8.67
N ASP A 68 13.71 33.04 -9.66
CA ASP A 68 12.74 32.99 -10.76
C ASP A 68 13.11 31.91 -11.81
N SER A 69 14.36 31.41 -11.83
CA SER A 69 14.89 30.47 -12.84
C SER A 69 15.41 29.15 -12.27
N ASP A 70 15.91 28.26 -13.14
CA ASP A 70 16.37 26.91 -12.81
C ASP A 70 17.51 26.93 -11.80
N SER A 71 17.52 25.98 -10.86
CA SER A 71 18.50 26.01 -9.77
C SER A 71 18.98 24.62 -9.39
N LEU A 72 20.29 24.49 -9.13
CA LEU A 72 20.94 23.27 -8.66
C LEU A 72 21.49 23.46 -7.24
N TYR A 73 21.02 22.64 -6.31
CA TYR A 73 21.36 22.75 -4.90
C TYR A 73 22.06 21.51 -4.34
N TYR A 74 23.10 21.75 -3.55
CA TYR A 74 23.77 20.76 -2.73
C TYR A 74 23.75 21.18 -1.25
N GLY A 75 23.03 20.45 -0.39
CA GLY A 75 23.01 20.68 1.06
C GLY A 75 21.62 20.83 1.65
N HIS A 76 21.42 21.82 2.52
CA HIS A 76 20.13 22.10 3.16
C HIS A 76 19.55 23.39 2.62
N SER A 77 18.32 23.37 2.15
CA SER A 77 17.71 24.56 1.57
C SER A 77 16.21 24.68 1.88
N ASN A 78 15.73 25.91 1.96
CA ASN A 78 14.33 26.27 1.79
C ASN A 78 14.26 27.08 0.50
N VAL A 79 13.54 26.62 -0.51
CA VAL A 79 13.58 27.25 -1.83
C VAL A 79 12.18 27.49 -2.35
N ASN A 80 11.94 28.72 -2.78
CA ASN A 80 10.78 29.13 -3.55
C ASN A 80 11.26 29.44 -4.97
N CYS A 81 10.77 28.71 -5.96
CA CYS A 81 11.23 28.86 -7.34
C CYS A 81 10.06 28.82 -8.32
N ASP A 82 10.10 29.67 -9.34
CA ASP A 82 9.08 29.66 -10.40
C ASP A 82 9.39 28.63 -11.51
N SER A 83 10.58 28.00 -11.50
CA SER A 83 11.08 27.04 -12.52
C SER A 83 11.45 25.66 -11.90
N ASP A 84 12.15 24.77 -12.65
CA ASP A 84 12.41 23.33 -12.35
C ASP A 84 13.74 23.10 -11.60
N PRO A 85 13.77 23.11 -10.25
CA PRO A 85 15.02 22.92 -9.51
C PRO A 85 15.43 21.45 -9.35
N LEU A 86 16.75 21.22 -9.27
CA LEU A 86 17.40 19.94 -8.96
C LEU A 86 18.11 20.00 -7.60
N TYR A 87 17.80 19.07 -6.70
CA TYR A 87 18.37 19.05 -5.34
C TYR A 87 19.11 17.78 -4.99
N TYR A 88 20.21 17.95 -4.25
CA TYR A 88 20.98 16.89 -3.60
C TYR A 88 21.24 17.25 -2.12
N GLY A 89 20.57 16.61 -1.17
CA GLY A 89 20.88 16.81 0.26
C GLY A 89 19.79 16.51 1.29
N HIS A 90 19.78 17.24 2.39
CA HIS A 90 18.80 17.13 3.48
C HIS A 90 18.06 18.45 3.55
N SER A 91 16.76 18.52 3.30
CA SER A 91 16.13 19.82 3.09
C SER A 91 14.66 19.83 3.49
N SER A 92 14.28 20.67 4.45
CA SER A 92 12.87 20.96 4.73
C SER A 92 12.32 21.92 3.68
N VAL A 93 12.30 21.50 2.42
CA VAL A 93 11.99 22.41 1.31
C VAL A 93 10.49 22.63 1.23
N VAL A 94 10.00 23.79 1.61
CA VAL A 94 8.67 24.20 1.13
C VAL A 94 8.87 24.62 -0.33
N VAL A 95 8.71 23.67 -1.25
CA VAL A 95 8.89 23.81 -2.70
C VAL A 95 7.61 24.34 -3.31
N ASN A 96 7.30 25.62 -3.13
CA ASN A 96 6.21 26.20 -3.90
C ASN A 96 6.73 26.49 -5.31
N CYS A 97 6.75 25.46 -6.15
CA CYS A 97 7.10 25.57 -7.55
C CYS A 97 5.86 25.36 -8.40
N ASP A 98 5.73 26.18 -9.45
CA ASP A 98 4.70 26.05 -10.47
C ASP A 98 5.04 24.96 -11.51
N THR A 99 6.17 24.24 -11.34
CA THR A 99 6.75 23.29 -12.31
C THR A 99 7.40 22.06 -11.62
N ASP A 100 7.95 21.10 -12.38
CA ASP A 100 8.23 19.71 -11.98
C ASP A 100 9.65 19.49 -11.39
N PRO A 101 9.84 19.47 -10.04
CA PRO A 101 11.18 19.46 -9.48
C PRO A 101 11.73 18.03 -9.30
N LEU A 102 13.06 17.91 -9.32
CA LEU A 102 13.78 16.64 -9.12
C LEU A 102 14.61 16.65 -7.85
N TYR A 103 14.37 15.67 -6.97
CA TYR A 103 15.00 15.63 -5.64
C TYR A 103 15.78 14.34 -5.37
N TYR A 104 16.94 14.49 -4.73
CA TYR A 104 17.75 13.41 -4.16
C TYR A 104 18.09 13.69 -2.69
N GLY A 105 17.58 12.87 -1.76
CA GLY A 105 18.00 12.86 -0.36
C GLY A 105 16.86 12.83 0.66
N HIS A 106 16.93 13.64 1.73
CA HIS A 106 15.88 13.70 2.75
C HIS A 106 15.10 15.01 2.67
N SER A 107 13.77 15.00 2.63
CA SER A 107 13.02 16.24 2.56
C SER A 107 11.62 16.26 3.19
N SER A 108 11.08 17.46 3.33
CA SER A 108 9.64 17.68 3.32
C SER A 108 9.32 18.54 2.11
N ALA A 109 8.26 18.27 1.34
CA ALA A 109 7.86 19.08 0.19
C ALA A 109 6.35 19.36 0.18
N ASN A 110 5.96 20.53 -0.33
CA ASN A 110 4.56 20.87 -0.64
C ASN A 110 4.55 21.42 -2.07
N CYS A 111 4.02 20.67 -3.03
CA CYS A 111 4.06 21.05 -4.45
C CYS A 111 2.67 20.98 -5.06
N ASP A 112 2.36 21.92 -5.96
CA ASP A 112 1.11 21.91 -6.73
C ASP A 112 1.29 21.25 -8.12
N SER A 113 2.53 20.86 -8.47
CA SER A 113 3.01 20.33 -9.77
C SER A 113 3.64 18.93 -9.65
N ASP A 114 3.88 18.25 -10.78
CA ASP A 114 4.34 16.85 -10.76
C ASP A 114 5.73 16.75 -10.12
N LEU A 115 5.99 15.71 -9.34
CA LEU A 115 7.23 15.61 -8.55
C LEU A 115 7.94 14.28 -8.78
N LEU A 116 9.25 14.34 -9.03
CA LEU A 116 10.13 13.16 -9.09
C LEU A 116 11.12 13.18 -7.92
N TYR A 117 11.08 12.14 -7.09
CA TYR A 117 11.87 12.10 -5.86
C TYR A 117 12.61 10.79 -5.63
N TYR A 118 13.85 10.90 -5.14
CA TYR A 118 14.70 9.80 -4.69
C TYR A 118 15.18 10.00 -3.25
N GLY A 119 14.72 9.17 -2.30
CA GLY A 119 15.25 9.12 -0.92
C GLY A 119 14.17 9.05 0.17
N HIS A 120 14.29 9.87 1.21
CA HIS A 120 13.36 9.91 2.35
C HIS A 120 12.52 11.19 2.35
N SER A 121 11.19 11.14 2.43
CA SER A 121 10.40 12.38 2.37
C SER A 121 9.12 12.39 3.21
N SER A 122 8.61 13.60 3.43
CA SER A 122 7.20 13.87 3.73
C SER A 122 6.65 14.83 2.69
N VAL A 123 5.69 14.42 1.88
CA VAL A 123 5.22 15.20 0.72
C VAL A 123 3.72 15.46 0.83
N ASN A 124 3.31 16.68 0.51
CA ASN A 124 1.91 17.03 0.26
C ASN A 124 1.80 17.56 -1.17
N CYS A 125 1.04 16.88 -2.02
CA CYS A 125 0.95 17.22 -3.45
C CYS A 125 -0.47 17.13 -3.98
N ASP A 126 -0.85 18.06 -4.85
CA ASP A 126 -2.15 18.03 -5.54
C ASP A 126 -2.10 17.32 -6.91
N SER A 127 -0.90 16.92 -7.34
CA SER A 127 -0.48 16.53 -8.71
C SER A 127 0.24 15.18 -8.76
N ASP A 128 0.49 14.62 -9.94
CA ASP A 128 1.01 13.27 -10.11
C ASP A 128 2.44 13.15 -9.54
N LEU A 129 2.71 12.05 -8.84
CA LEU A 129 3.96 11.87 -8.09
C LEU A 129 4.65 10.57 -8.48
N LEU A 130 5.94 10.65 -8.81
CA LEU A 130 6.81 9.49 -8.98
C LEU A 130 7.88 9.46 -7.88
N TYR A 131 7.81 8.46 -7.00
CA TYR A 131 8.69 8.40 -5.83
C TYR A 131 9.50 7.10 -5.74
N TYR A 132 10.77 7.23 -5.35
CA TYR A 132 11.68 6.13 -5.03
C TYR A 132 12.28 6.29 -3.62
N GLY A 133 11.96 5.39 -2.69
CA GLY A 133 12.59 5.32 -1.36
C GLY A 133 11.60 5.18 -0.21
N HIS A 134 11.78 5.95 0.87
CA HIS A 134 10.94 5.93 2.08
C HIS A 134 10.11 7.21 2.19
N PHE A 135 8.80 7.15 2.38
CA PHE A 135 8.00 8.37 2.34
C PHE A 135 6.72 8.34 3.18
N SER A 136 6.26 9.55 3.52
CA SER A 136 4.89 9.83 3.95
C SER A 136 4.26 10.79 2.95
N VAL A 137 3.19 10.41 2.27
CA VAL A 137 2.54 11.28 1.28
C VAL A 137 1.08 11.51 1.64
N ASN A 138 0.62 12.75 1.44
CA ASN A 138 -0.78 13.09 1.29
C ASN A 138 -0.98 13.66 -0.11
N CYS A 139 -1.81 13.03 -0.95
CA CYS A 139 -2.01 13.49 -2.32
C CYS A 139 -3.44 13.30 -2.83
N ASN A 140 -3.85 14.18 -3.75
CA ASN A 140 -5.19 14.13 -4.36
C ASN A 140 -5.19 13.44 -5.74
N SER A 141 -4.03 12.99 -6.22
CA SER A 141 -3.73 12.49 -7.58
C SER A 141 -3.30 11.02 -7.57
N ASP A 142 -2.98 10.46 -8.76
CA ASP A 142 -2.65 9.04 -9.03
C ASP A 142 -1.14 8.74 -9.01
N PRO A 143 -0.51 8.58 -7.83
CA PRO A 143 0.93 8.47 -7.73
C PRO A 143 1.45 7.07 -8.09
N LEU A 144 2.68 7.05 -8.59
CA LEU A 144 3.48 5.85 -8.80
C LEU A 144 4.63 5.78 -7.79
N TYR A 145 4.67 4.67 -7.06
CA TYR A 145 5.48 4.54 -5.86
C TYR A 145 6.38 3.31 -5.85
N TYR A 146 7.65 3.52 -5.49
CA TYR A 146 8.64 2.47 -5.29
C TYR A 146 9.32 2.60 -3.92
N GLY A 147 9.12 1.62 -3.03
CA GLY A 147 9.83 1.51 -1.76
C GLY A 147 8.93 1.35 -0.54
N HIS A 148 9.19 2.10 0.53
CA HIS A 148 8.48 2.03 1.80
C HIS A 148 7.61 3.27 2.03
N SER A 149 6.33 3.11 2.32
CA SER A 149 5.44 4.28 2.41
C SER A 149 4.33 4.24 3.45
N SER A 150 3.92 5.45 3.84
CA SER A 150 2.63 5.74 4.44
C SER A 150 1.92 6.72 3.53
N VAL A 151 0.75 6.38 2.99
CA VAL A 151 0.06 7.26 2.05
C VAL A 151 -1.41 7.44 2.42
N ASN A 152 -1.88 8.67 2.30
CA ASN A 152 -3.28 9.03 2.28
C ASN A 152 -3.57 9.65 0.91
N CYS A 153 -4.47 9.06 0.14
CA CYS A 153 -4.79 9.58 -1.18
C CYS A 153 -6.23 9.34 -1.61
N ASP A 154 -6.77 10.30 -2.37
CA ASP A 154 -8.17 10.23 -2.78
C ASP A 154 -8.37 9.34 -4.03
N SER A 155 -7.34 9.12 -4.85
CA SER A 155 -7.46 8.44 -6.16
C SER A 155 -6.72 7.08 -6.25
N ASP A 156 -6.32 6.62 -7.44
CA ASP A 156 -5.89 5.25 -7.81
C ASP A 156 -4.35 5.08 -7.87
N PRO A 157 -3.66 4.91 -6.73
CA PRO A 157 -2.21 4.81 -6.71
C PRO A 157 -1.68 3.42 -7.16
N LEU A 158 -0.48 3.42 -7.74
CA LEU A 158 0.27 2.21 -8.07
C LEU A 158 1.50 2.07 -7.17
N TYR A 159 1.56 1.00 -6.37
CA TYR A 159 2.64 0.75 -5.41
C TYR A 159 3.49 -0.48 -5.71
N TYR A 160 4.79 -0.31 -5.53
CA TYR A 160 5.78 -1.38 -5.48
C TYR A 160 6.59 -1.29 -4.18
N GLY A 161 6.47 -2.29 -3.31
CA GLY A 161 7.29 -2.39 -2.09
C GLY A 161 6.48 -2.63 -0.82
N HIS A 162 6.70 -1.83 0.22
CA HIS A 162 6.06 -1.95 1.52
C HIS A 162 5.22 -0.71 1.83
N SER A 163 3.90 -0.81 1.98
CA SER A 163 3.10 0.39 2.26
C SER A 163 2.01 0.21 3.31
N SER A 164 1.72 1.30 4.01
CA SER A 164 0.47 1.52 4.74
C SER A 164 -0.32 2.56 3.99
N VAL A 165 -1.53 2.22 3.54
CA VAL A 165 -2.32 3.13 2.68
C VAL A 165 -3.73 3.29 3.19
N ASN A 166 -4.21 4.52 3.16
CA ASN A 166 -5.61 4.87 3.31
C ASN A 166 -6.04 5.56 2.01
N CYS A 167 -7.01 5.01 1.29
CA CYS A 167 -7.45 5.58 0.03
C CYS A 167 -8.91 5.31 -0.28
N ASP A 168 -9.54 6.25 -0.97
CA ASP A 168 -10.97 6.15 -1.29
C ASP A 168 -11.21 5.33 -2.58
N SER A 169 -10.22 5.19 -3.47
CA SER A 169 -10.38 4.58 -4.80
C SER A 169 -9.75 3.18 -4.95
N ASP A 170 -9.45 2.72 -6.17
CA ASP A 170 -9.05 1.35 -6.61
C ASP A 170 -7.53 1.20 -6.81
N PRO A 171 -6.74 1.06 -5.73
CA PRO A 171 -5.28 0.99 -5.84
C PRO A 171 -4.76 -0.36 -6.36
N LEU A 172 -3.58 -0.32 -6.97
CA LEU A 172 -2.84 -1.50 -7.41
C LEU A 172 -1.52 -1.66 -6.63
N TYR A 173 -1.31 -2.83 -6.04
CA TYR A 173 -0.22 -3.08 -5.08
C TYR A 173 0.64 -4.31 -5.42
N TYR A 174 1.97 -4.15 -5.37
CA TYR A 174 2.97 -5.22 -5.53
C TYR A 174 4.01 -5.28 -4.38
N GLY A 175 3.94 -6.28 -3.48
CA GLY A 175 4.79 -6.35 -2.29
C GLY A 175 4.05 -6.64 -0.96
N HIS A 176 4.28 -5.83 0.08
CA HIS A 176 3.82 -6.03 1.47
C HIS A 176 2.98 -4.85 1.98
N PHE A 177 1.73 -5.07 2.36
CA PHE A 177 0.77 -3.98 2.51
C PHE A 177 -0.09 -4.06 3.77
N SER A 178 -0.48 -2.88 4.27
CA SER A 178 -1.61 -2.68 5.18
C SER A 178 -2.50 -1.62 4.56
N VAL A 179 -3.74 -1.95 4.19
CA VAL A 179 -4.61 -1.03 3.45
C VAL A 179 -5.96 -0.90 4.12
N ASN A 180 -6.45 0.33 4.17
CA ASN A 180 -7.84 0.65 4.43
C ASN A 180 -8.38 1.40 3.20
N CYS A 181 -9.38 0.85 2.54
CA CYS A 181 -9.93 1.47 1.33
C CYS A 181 -11.42 1.20 1.15
N ASP A 182 -12.11 2.16 0.54
CA ASP A 182 -13.55 2.04 0.33
C ASP A 182 -13.89 1.24 -0.95
N SER A 183 -12.96 1.14 -1.92
CA SER A 183 -13.22 0.54 -3.24
C SER A 183 -12.54 -0.83 -3.47
N ASP A 184 -12.33 -1.26 -4.73
CA ASP A 184 -11.94 -2.59 -5.23
C ASP A 184 -10.43 -2.73 -5.53
N PRO A 185 -9.56 -2.88 -4.52
CA PRO A 185 -8.12 -2.93 -4.74
C PRO A 185 -7.62 -4.24 -5.34
N LEU A 186 -6.52 -4.16 -6.09
CA LEU A 186 -5.81 -5.33 -6.65
C LEU A 186 -4.45 -5.52 -5.98
N TYR A 187 -4.21 -6.70 -5.40
CA TYR A 187 -2.99 -7.01 -4.65
C TYR A 187 -2.19 -8.17 -5.20
N TYR A 188 -0.88 -7.99 -5.23
CA TYR A 188 0.11 -9.02 -5.46
C TYR A 188 1.13 -9.04 -4.31
N GLY A 189 1.14 -10.10 -3.51
CA GLY A 189 2.12 -10.32 -2.44
C GLY A 189 1.47 -10.58 -1.07
N HIS A 190 1.97 -9.91 -0.03
CA HIS A 190 1.49 -10.03 1.34
C HIS A 190 0.63 -8.82 1.72
N SER A 191 -0.56 -9.01 2.27
CA SER A 191 -1.46 -7.91 2.61
C SER A 191 -2.25 -8.13 3.90
N GLY A 192 -2.50 -7.04 4.63
CA GLY A 192 -3.58 -6.90 5.60
C GLY A 192 -4.55 -5.84 5.09
N VAL A 193 -5.81 -6.17 4.86
CA VAL A 193 -6.75 -5.23 4.23
C VAL A 193 -8.06 -5.15 4.99
N ASN A 194 -8.55 -3.92 5.12
CA ASN A 194 -9.92 -3.63 5.52
C ASN A 194 -10.56 -2.84 4.38
N CYS A 195 -11.60 -3.39 3.76
CA CYS A 195 -12.27 -2.70 2.65
C CYS A 195 -13.78 -2.97 2.60
N ASP A 196 -14.51 -2.00 2.06
CA ASP A 196 -15.97 -2.12 1.95
C ASP A 196 -16.42 -2.84 0.66
N SER A 197 -15.56 -2.91 -0.36
CA SER A 197 -15.85 -3.48 -1.68
C SER A 197 -15.04 -4.76 -2.00
N ASP A 198 -15.03 -5.23 -3.26
CA ASP A 198 -14.64 -6.56 -3.79
C ASP A 198 -13.16 -6.65 -4.22
N PRO A 199 -12.21 -6.89 -3.30
CA PRO A 199 -10.80 -6.92 -3.63
C PRO A 199 -10.38 -8.22 -4.35
N LEU A 200 -9.34 -8.09 -5.18
CA LEU A 200 -8.68 -9.22 -5.85
C LEU A 200 -7.26 -9.42 -5.30
N TYR A 201 -6.96 -10.63 -4.81
CA TYR A 201 -5.68 -10.95 -4.19
C TYR A 201 -4.94 -12.10 -4.85
N TYR A 202 -3.63 -11.91 -4.99
CA TYR A 202 -2.66 -12.92 -5.32
C TYR A 202 -1.55 -12.96 -4.27
N GLY A 203 -1.48 -14.03 -3.47
CA GLY A 203 -0.40 -14.26 -2.51
C GLY A 203 -0.91 -14.60 -1.11
N HIS A 204 -0.41 -13.87 -0.10
CA HIS A 204 -0.74 -14.09 1.30
C HIS A 204 -1.57 -12.92 1.85
N SER A 205 -2.77 -13.15 2.37
CA SER A 205 -3.61 -12.04 2.85
C SER A 205 -4.31 -12.31 4.17
N SER A 206 -4.54 -11.25 4.93
CA SER A 206 -5.51 -11.19 6.02
C SER A 206 -6.51 -10.11 5.66
N VAL A 207 -7.79 -10.45 5.50
CA VAL A 207 -8.78 -9.49 4.99
C VAL A 207 -10.01 -9.45 5.87
N ASN A 208 -10.50 -8.24 6.09
CA ASN A 208 -11.82 -7.97 6.62
C ASN A 208 -12.59 -7.15 5.57
N CYS A 209 -13.69 -7.67 5.04
CA CYS A 209 -14.44 -6.96 4.00
C CYS A 209 -15.92 -7.28 4.03
N ASN A 210 -16.74 -6.35 3.57
CA ASN A 210 -18.20 -6.54 3.61
C ASN A 210 -18.74 -7.30 2.38
N SER A 211 -17.94 -7.50 1.32
CA SER A 211 -18.43 -7.97 0.02
C SER A 211 -17.74 -9.27 -0.45
N ASP A 212 -17.66 -9.53 -1.77
CA ASP A 212 -17.33 -10.80 -2.45
C ASP A 212 -15.87 -10.83 -2.99
N PRO A 213 -14.85 -10.97 -2.12
CA PRO A 213 -13.46 -10.96 -2.55
C PRO A 213 -13.03 -12.23 -3.30
N LEU A 214 -12.07 -12.08 -4.21
CA LEU A 214 -11.45 -13.17 -4.96
C LEU A 214 -9.99 -13.36 -4.55
N TYR A 215 -9.60 -14.58 -4.14
CA TYR A 215 -8.24 -14.86 -3.69
C TYR A 215 -7.57 -16.04 -4.39
N TYR A 216 -6.27 -15.86 -4.60
CA TYR A 216 -5.33 -16.89 -5.03
C TYR A 216 -4.15 -16.94 -4.06
N GLY A 217 -3.98 -18.03 -3.31
CA GLY A 217 -2.81 -18.27 -2.45
C GLY A 217 -3.14 -18.72 -1.02
N HIS A 218 -2.64 -18.01 -0.01
CA HIS A 218 -2.79 -18.32 1.41
C HIS A 218 -3.52 -17.19 2.14
N PHE A 219 -4.68 -17.42 2.73
CA PHE A 219 -5.50 -16.32 3.23
C PHE A 219 -6.23 -16.62 4.54
N SER A 220 -6.44 -15.56 5.32
CA SER A 220 -7.36 -15.51 6.45
C SER A 220 -8.40 -14.43 6.18
N VAL A 221 -9.68 -14.78 6.13
CA VAL A 221 -10.72 -13.82 5.74
C VAL A 221 -11.86 -13.81 6.74
N ASN A 222 -12.34 -12.61 7.04
CA ASN A 222 -13.61 -12.36 7.70
C ASN A 222 -14.47 -11.51 6.75
N CYS A 223 -15.61 -12.03 6.30
CA CYS A 223 -16.45 -11.29 5.37
C CYS A 223 -17.93 -11.61 5.49
N ASP A 224 -18.78 -10.64 5.18
CA ASP A 224 -20.22 -10.82 5.29
C ASP A 224 -20.81 -11.55 4.06
N SER A 225 -20.13 -11.54 2.91
CA SER A 225 -20.69 -12.03 1.63
C SER A 225 -20.02 -13.34 1.10
N ASP A 226 -20.07 -13.62 -0.20
CA ASP A 226 -19.78 -14.89 -0.91
C ASP A 226 -18.39 -14.89 -1.59
N PRO A 227 -17.31 -15.10 -0.83
CA PRO A 227 -15.96 -15.06 -1.38
C PRO A 227 -15.59 -16.29 -2.23
N LEU A 228 -14.71 -16.07 -3.21
CA LEU A 228 -14.15 -17.13 -4.07
C LEU A 228 -12.65 -17.34 -3.80
N TYR A 229 -12.26 -18.59 -3.63
CA TYR A 229 -10.97 -18.94 -3.08
C TYR A 229 -10.24 -20.05 -3.83
N TYR A 230 -8.96 -19.81 -4.11
CA TYR A 230 -8.04 -20.78 -4.68
C TYR A 230 -6.77 -20.88 -3.83
N GLY A 231 -6.57 -22.00 -3.12
CA GLY A 231 -5.35 -22.27 -2.35
C GLY A 231 -5.62 -22.71 -0.91
N HIS A 232 -4.96 -22.10 0.06
CA HIS A 232 -5.04 -22.42 1.48
C HIS A 232 -5.78 -21.33 2.25
N SER A 233 -6.82 -21.68 3.00
CA SER A 233 -7.71 -20.70 3.62
C SER A 233 -8.04 -20.95 5.09
N GLY A 234 -8.22 -19.88 5.84
CA GLY A 234 -9.05 -19.82 7.06
C GLY A 234 -10.13 -18.77 6.85
N VAL A 235 -11.40 -19.12 6.92
CA VAL A 235 -12.49 -18.16 6.61
C VAL A 235 -13.59 -18.20 7.66
N ASN A 236 -14.06 -17.01 8.00
CA ASN A 236 -15.26 -16.79 8.76
C ASN A 236 -16.19 -15.91 7.92
N CYS A 237 -17.38 -16.41 7.54
CA CYS A 237 -18.30 -15.63 6.74
C CYS A 237 -19.75 -15.98 6.98
N ASP A 238 -20.64 -15.01 6.79
CA ASP A 238 -22.08 -15.25 7.02
C ASP A 238 -22.73 -15.98 5.83
N SER A 239 -22.14 -15.88 4.63
CA SER A 239 -22.75 -16.36 3.36
C SER A 239 -22.09 -17.63 2.79
N ASP A 240 -22.24 -17.91 1.48
CA ASP A 240 -21.96 -19.15 0.72
C ASP A 240 -20.60 -19.12 -0.02
N PRO A 241 -19.47 -19.35 0.66
CA PRO A 241 -18.17 -19.27 0.03
C PRO A 241 -17.86 -20.47 -0.89
N LEU A 242 -17.11 -20.21 -1.98
CA LEU A 242 -16.64 -21.23 -2.91
C LEU A 242 -15.12 -21.43 -2.79
N TYR A 243 -14.69 -22.68 -2.55
CA TYR A 243 -13.28 -23.02 -2.35
C TYR A 243 -12.73 -24.09 -3.27
N TYR A 244 -11.48 -23.86 -3.65
CA TYR A 244 -10.61 -24.82 -4.30
C TYR A 244 -9.28 -24.92 -3.54
N GLY A 245 -9.00 -26.04 -2.89
CA GLY A 245 -7.72 -26.30 -2.22
C GLY A 245 -7.87 -26.82 -0.80
N TYR A 246 -7.13 -26.22 0.14
CA TYR A 246 -7.14 -26.57 1.56
C TYR A 246 -7.83 -25.49 2.38
N SER A 247 -8.83 -25.81 3.19
CA SER A 247 -9.60 -24.79 3.91
C SER A 247 -9.93 -25.16 5.35
N GLY A 248 -9.99 -24.16 6.22
CA GLY A 248 -10.70 -24.19 7.50
C GLY A 248 -11.80 -23.13 7.43
N VAL A 249 -13.08 -23.49 7.56
CA VAL A 249 -14.17 -22.52 7.38
C VAL A 249 -15.19 -22.61 8.49
N ASN A 250 -15.65 -21.45 8.93
CA ASN A 250 -16.79 -21.27 9.79
C ASN A 250 -17.79 -20.36 9.08
N CYS A 251 -18.99 -20.85 8.78
CA CYS A 251 -19.99 -20.04 8.09
C CYS A 251 -21.42 -20.42 8.44
N ASP A 252 -22.33 -19.47 8.39
CA ASP A 252 -23.74 -19.72 8.73
C ASP A 252 -24.49 -20.42 7.57
N SER A 253 -23.99 -20.29 6.32
CA SER A 253 -24.69 -20.73 5.11
C SER A 253 -24.08 -22.00 4.44
N ASP A 254 -24.33 -22.22 3.14
CA ASP A 254 -24.12 -23.44 2.33
C ASP A 254 -22.82 -23.38 1.48
N PRO A 255 -21.64 -23.65 2.05
CA PRO A 255 -20.39 -23.51 1.32
C PRO A 255 -20.13 -24.67 0.34
N LEU A 256 -19.45 -24.37 -0.77
CA LEU A 256 -19.05 -25.34 -1.79
C LEU A 256 -17.53 -25.54 -1.80
N TYR A 257 -17.07 -26.79 -1.65
CA TYR A 257 -15.63 -27.11 -1.55
C TYR A 257 -15.16 -28.16 -2.54
N TYR A 258 -13.96 -27.90 -3.05
CA TYR A 258 -13.15 -28.85 -3.81
C TYR A 258 -11.75 -28.95 -3.17
N GLY A 259 -11.43 -30.09 -2.54
CA GLY A 259 -10.09 -30.37 -2.00
C GLY A 259 -10.11 -30.93 -0.58
N HIS A 260 -9.32 -30.34 0.32
CA HIS A 260 -9.17 -30.76 1.70
C HIS A 260 -9.76 -29.72 2.66
N SER A 261 -10.75 -30.05 3.48
CA SER A 261 -11.44 -29.04 4.30
C SER A 261 -11.68 -29.47 5.75
N GLY A 262 -11.67 -28.49 6.66
CA GLY A 262 -12.29 -28.55 7.97
C GLY A 262 -13.40 -27.51 8.02
N VAL A 263 -14.66 -27.89 8.23
CA VAL A 263 -15.78 -26.93 8.16
C VAL A 263 -16.71 -27.05 9.35
N ASN A 264 -17.13 -25.90 9.85
CA ASN A 264 -18.20 -25.76 10.81
C ASN A 264 -19.27 -24.85 10.21
N CYS A 265 -20.49 -25.34 10.02
CA CYS A 265 -21.55 -24.53 9.43
C CYS A 265 -22.94 -24.92 9.89
N ASP A 266 -23.86 -23.97 9.93
CA ASP A 266 -25.23 -24.25 10.38
C ASP A 266 -26.06 -24.92 9.26
N SER A 267 -25.68 -24.74 7.99
CA SER A 267 -26.47 -25.17 6.82
C SER A 267 -25.89 -26.40 6.08
N ASP A 268 -26.26 -26.62 4.80
CA ASP A 268 -26.08 -27.81 3.95
C ASP A 268 -24.85 -27.70 3.01
N PRO A 269 -23.62 -27.99 3.46
CA PRO A 269 -22.45 -27.80 2.64
C PRO A 269 -22.26 -28.91 1.59
N LEU A 270 -21.66 -28.56 0.46
CA LEU A 270 -21.32 -29.48 -0.63
C LEU A 270 -19.81 -29.68 -0.75
N TYR A 271 -19.35 -30.95 -0.69
CA TYR A 271 -17.91 -31.27 -0.72
C TYR A 271 -17.51 -32.27 -1.79
N TYR A 272 -16.35 -31.98 -2.39
CA TYR A 272 -15.61 -32.88 -3.24
C TYR A 272 -14.16 -33.01 -2.73
N GLY A 273 -13.79 -34.15 -2.14
CA GLY A 273 -12.42 -34.45 -1.71
C GLY A 273 -12.32 -35.06 -0.31
N HIS A 274 -11.48 -34.49 0.55
CA HIS A 274 -11.22 -34.96 1.91
C HIS A 274 -11.72 -33.94 2.94
N SER A 275 -12.61 -34.30 3.84
CA SER A 275 -13.20 -33.30 4.76
C SER A 275 -13.34 -33.79 6.20
N GLY A 276 -13.27 -32.84 7.14
CA GLY A 276 -13.80 -32.96 8.50
C GLY A 276 -14.90 -31.92 8.67
N VAL A 277 -16.14 -32.31 8.95
CA VAL A 277 -17.26 -31.35 8.98
C VAL A 277 -18.12 -31.53 10.22
N ASN A 278 -18.50 -30.40 10.79
CA ASN A 278 -19.48 -30.29 11.85
C ASN A 278 -20.60 -29.37 11.35
N CYS A 279 -21.83 -29.86 11.27
CA CYS A 279 -22.93 -29.04 10.77
C CYS A 279 -24.28 -29.44 11.35
N ASP A 280 -25.18 -28.47 11.50
CA ASP A 280 -26.51 -28.73 12.05
C ASP A 280 -27.45 -29.35 10.99
N SER A 281 -27.14 -29.18 9.70
CA SER A 281 -27.99 -29.60 8.57
C SER A 281 -27.39 -30.75 7.72
N ASP A 282 -27.95 -31.02 6.52
CA ASP A 282 -27.79 -32.19 5.64
C ASP A 282 -26.67 -32.01 4.58
N PRO A 283 -25.40 -32.34 4.90
CA PRO A 283 -24.30 -32.13 3.97
C PRO A 283 -24.25 -33.21 2.88
N LEU A 284 -23.76 -32.82 1.68
CA LEU A 284 -23.53 -33.71 0.55
C LEU A 284 -22.03 -33.90 0.30
N TYR A 285 -21.55 -35.16 0.33
CA TYR A 285 -20.12 -35.48 0.17
C TYR A 285 -19.80 -36.41 -0.98
N TYR A 286 -18.69 -36.10 -1.64
CA TYR A 286 -17.99 -36.95 -2.59
C TYR A 286 -16.52 -37.09 -2.20
N GLY A 287 -16.11 -38.25 -1.66
CA GLY A 287 -14.71 -38.56 -1.35
C GLY A 287 -14.50 -39.21 0.02
N HIS A 288 -13.61 -38.66 0.85
CA HIS A 288 -13.24 -39.18 2.16
C HIS A 288 -13.64 -38.19 3.27
N SER A 289 -14.48 -38.57 4.23
CA SER A 289 -14.94 -37.61 5.24
C SER A 289 -15.00 -38.14 6.68
N GLY A 290 -14.81 -37.25 7.64
CA GLY A 290 -15.25 -37.38 9.02
C GLY A 290 -16.35 -36.36 9.28
N VAL A 291 -17.56 -36.78 9.64
CA VAL A 291 -18.71 -35.85 9.79
C VAL A 291 -19.40 -36.03 11.12
N ASN A 292 -19.77 -34.91 11.73
CA ASN A 292 -20.66 -34.82 12.88
C ASN A 292 -21.84 -33.91 12.50
N CYS A 293 -23.07 -34.44 12.48
CA CYS A 293 -24.22 -33.63 12.09
C CYS A 293 -25.54 -34.09 12.72
N ASP A 294 -26.44 -33.15 12.97
CA ASP A 294 -27.70 -33.43 13.66
C ASP A 294 -28.76 -34.07 12.73
N SER A 295 -28.55 -34.04 11.41
CA SER A 295 -29.56 -34.46 10.42
C SER A 295 -29.09 -35.57 9.45
N TYR A 296 -29.61 -35.64 8.22
CA TYR A 296 -29.55 -36.72 7.23
C TYR A 296 -28.47 -36.49 6.13
N PRO A 297 -27.19 -36.72 6.39
CA PRO A 297 -26.15 -36.50 5.40
C PRO A 297 -26.16 -37.55 4.28
N LEU A 298 -25.71 -37.15 3.08
CA LEU A 298 -25.60 -38.03 1.91
C LEU A 298 -24.16 -38.16 1.42
N TYR A 299 -23.71 -39.40 1.22
CA TYR A 299 -22.28 -39.70 0.99
C TYR A 299 -22.01 -40.58 -0.21
N TYR A 300 -20.94 -40.25 -0.91
CA TYR A 300 -20.30 -41.07 -1.93
C TYR A 300 -18.80 -41.23 -1.62
N GLY A 301 -18.36 -42.42 -1.17
CA GLY A 301 -16.94 -42.71 -0.89
C GLY A 301 -16.65 -43.38 0.46
N TYR A 302 -15.63 -42.91 1.19
CA TYR A 302 -15.18 -43.48 2.47
C TYR A 302 -15.47 -42.52 3.63
N SER A 303 -16.20 -42.94 4.67
CA SER A 303 -16.57 -42.01 5.75
C SER A 303 -16.55 -42.58 7.17
N GLY A 304 -16.29 -41.72 8.15
CA GLY A 304 -16.63 -41.91 9.56
C GLY A 304 -17.68 -40.89 9.96
N VAL A 305 -18.85 -41.32 10.46
CA VAL A 305 -19.99 -40.41 10.70
C VAL A 305 -20.58 -40.63 12.09
N ASN A 306 -20.75 -39.54 12.82
CA ASN A 306 -21.59 -39.45 14.02
C ASN A 306 -22.79 -38.55 13.69
N CYS A 307 -24.00 -38.99 14.02
CA CYS A 307 -25.19 -38.23 13.68
C CYS A 307 -26.39 -38.53 14.58
N ASP A 308 -27.33 -37.60 14.67
CA ASP A 308 -28.57 -37.84 15.42
C ASP A 308 -29.62 -38.60 14.58
N SER A 309 -29.52 -38.55 13.24
CA SER A 309 -30.49 -39.11 12.27
C SER A 309 -29.85 -40.07 11.24
N ASP A 310 -30.63 -40.86 10.50
CA ASP A 310 -30.12 -41.91 9.59
C ASP A 310 -29.44 -41.38 8.29
N PRO A 311 -28.14 -41.60 8.08
CA PRO A 311 -27.42 -41.14 6.89
C PRO A 311 -27.57 -42.06 5.66
N ILE A 312 -27.45 -41.51 4.44
CA ILE A 312 -27.48 -42.28 3.17
C ILE A 312 -26.06 -42.45 2.61
N TYR A 313 -25.62 -43.68 2.36
CA TYR A 313 -24.25 -43.98 1.87
C TYR A 313 -24.18 -44.75 0.56
N TYR A 314 -23.20 -44.38 -0.23
CA TYR A 314 -22.70 -45.10 -1.39
C TYR A 314 -21.17 -45.27 -1.27
N GLY A 315 -20.72 -46.33 -0.58
CA GLY A 315 -19.29 -46.64 -0.39
C GLY A 315 -18.97 -47.39 0.91
N HIS A 316 -17.83 -47.10 1.55
CA HIS A 316 -17.35 -47.76 2.77
C HIS A 316 -17.43 -46.83 4.00
N SER A 317 -18.18 -47.19 5.04
CA SER A 317 -18.36 -46.31 6.20
C SER A 317 -18.19 -47.00 7.56
N GLY A 318 -17.82 -46.20 8.57
CA GLY A 318 -18.05 -46.47 9.99
C GLY A 318 -19.06 -45.46 10.54
N VAL A 319 -20.18 -45.93 11.10
CA VAL A 319 -21.35 -45.09 11.45
C VAL A 319 -21.72 -45.31 12.91
N ASN A 320 -22.03 -44.24 13.64
CA ASN A 320 -22.50 -44.29 15.02
C ASN A 320 -23.56 -43.18 15.23
N CYS A 321 -24.85 -43.53 15.12
CA CYS A 321 -25.96 -42.58 15.17
C CYS A 321 -27.05 -42.99 16.18
N ASP A 322 -27.75 -42.01 16.75
CA ASP A 322 -28.65 -42.19 17.91
C ASP A 322 -29.99 -42.89 17.55
N TYR A 323 -30.43 -42.81 16.29
CA TYR A 323 -31.56 -43.57 15.72
C TYR A 323 -31.06 -44.45 14.56
N ASP A 324 -31.38 -45.76 14.57
CA ASP A 324 -31.06 -46.70 13.47
C ASP A 324 -32.26 -47.59 13.15
N PRO A 325 -32.93 -47.35 12.01
CA PRO A 325 -33.64 -48.41 11.33
C PRO A 325 -33.46 -48.27 9.81
N SER A 326 -32.25 -48.46 9.25
CA SER A 326 -32.03 -49.20 7.99
C SER A 326 -30.66 -48.94 7.35
N ILE A 327 -29.69 -49.80 7.68
CA ILE A 327 -28.53 -50.04 6.82
C ILE A 327 -29.01 -50.71 5.51
N MET A 328 -29.30 -49.91 4.48
CA MET A 328 -29.34 -50.42 3.09
C MET A 328 -27.90 -50.57 2.60
N ALA A 329 -27.28 -51.68 3.02
CA ALA A 329 -26.01 -52.14 2.47
C ALA A 329 -26.16 -52.64 1.02
N THR A 330 -25.01 -52.77 0.34
CA THR A 330 -24.67 -53.44 -0.93
C THR A 330 -24.82 -52.60 -2.22
N LEU A 331 -23.83 -52.48 -3.12
CA LEU A 331 -22.87 -53.46 -3.69
C LEU A 331 -21.59 -52.81 -4.28
N VAL A 332 -20.47 -53.54 -4.12
CA VAL A 332 -19.14 -53.55 -4.81
C VAL A 332 -18.33 -52.25 -4.85
#